data_AF-A0A844EGL1-F1
#
_entry.id   AF-A0A844EGL1-F1
#
_cell.length_a   1.000
_cell.length_b   1.000
_cell.length_c   1.000
_cell.angle_alpha   90.00
_cell.angle_beta   90.00
_cell.angle_gamma   90.00
#
_symmetry.space_group_name_H-M   'P 1'
#
loop_
_entity.id
_entity.type
_entity.pdbx_description
1 polymer ?
#
loop_
_entity_poly.entity_id
_entity_poly.type
_entity_poly.pdbx_seq_one_letter_code
_entity_poly.pdbx_strand_id
1 'polypeptide(L)'
;RFIRKNKAGSKSTMAKSREKKLAHMDKIDPPSTNIKATFNFPYEETGSHEALTVDHLSVGYNKPLLKPVTFTISMGEKFGFAGFNGVGKSTLIKSILGQLPAKGGTAKFSPSS
;
A
#
# COMPACT_ATOMS: atom_id res chain seq x y z
N ARG A 1 20.07 -28.17 -36.39
CA ARG A 1 21.22 -28.97 -36.89
C ARG A 1 20.85 -30.41 -37.35
N PHE A 2 19.56 -30.71 -37.66
CA PHE A 2 19.09 -32.07 -38.03
C PHE A 2 18.75 -32.28 -39.52
N ILE A 3 18.71 -31.22 -40.33
CA ILE A 3 18.23 -31.29 -41.74
C ILE A 3 19.34 -31.74 -42.71
N ARG A 4 20.62 -31.46 -42.41
CA ARG A 4 21.73 -31.86 -43.30
C ARG A 4 22.06 -33.36 -43.31
N LYS A 5 21.53 -34.14 -42.35
CA LYS A 5 21.98 -35.53 -42.12
C LYS A 5 21.07 -36.62 -42.72
N ASN A 6 19.97 -36.27 -43.38
CA ASN A 6 19.01 -37.25 -43.93
C ASN A 6 18.65 -36.98 -45.41
N LYS A 7 19.62 -36.57 -46.22
CA LYS A 7 19.42 -36.26 -47.66
C LYS A 7 19.62 -37.47 -48.59
N ALA A 8 20.17 -38.58 -48.10
CA ALA A 8 20.38 -39.82 -48.86
C ALA A 8 20.04 -41.03 -47.97
N GLY A 9 18.86 -41.65 -48.19
CA GLY A 9 18.39 -42.83 -47.46
C GLY A 9 16.90 -42.77 -47.09
N SER A 10 16.28 -43.94 -46.93
CA SER A 10 14.82 -44.29 -46.89
C SER A 10 13.83 -43.44 -46.05
N LYS A 11 14.23 -42.33 -45.43
CA LYS A 11 13.35 -41.40 -44.67
C LYS A 11 13.14 -40.04 -45.37
N SER A 12 13.55 -39.92 -46.64
CA SER A 12 13.39 -38.72 -47.47
C SER A 12 11.93 -38.35 -47.77
N THR A 13 11.05 -39.35 -47.92
CA THR A 13 9.61 -39.16 -48.17
C THR A 13 8.92 -38.50 -46.97
N MET A 14 9.32 -38.86 -45.75
CA MET A 14 8.80 -38.28 -44.51
C MET A 14 9.25 -36.83 -44.30
N ALA A 15 10.48 -36.50 -44.72
CA ALA A 15 10.99 -35.13 -44.67
C ALA A 15 10.24 -34.22 -45.67
N LYS A 16 10.05 -34.67 -46.92
CA LYS A 16 9.27 -33.95 -47.94
C LYS A 16 7.79 -33.79 -47.56
N SER A 17 7.19 -34.83 -46.96
CA SER A 17 5.80 -34.78 -46.47
C SER A 17 5.63 -33.75 -45.35
N ARG A 18 6.57 -33.70 -44.41
CA ARG A 18 6.58 -32.70 -43.33
C ARG A 18 6.83 -31.27 -43.84
N GLU A 19 7.72 -31.08 -44.81
CA GLU A 19 7.93 -29.77 -45.46
C GLU A 19 6.66 -29.28 -46.18
N LYS A 20 6.01 -30.15 -46.96
CA LYS A 20 4.76 -29.80 -47.67
C LYS A 20 3.64 -29.48 -46.68
N LYS A 21 3.56 -30.21 -45.57
CA LYS A 21 2.56 -29.96 -44.52
C LYS A 21 2.82 -28.64 -43.79
N LEU A 22 4.07 -28.30 -43.49
CA LEU A 22 4.43 -26.99 -42.92
C LEU A 22 4.17 -25.82 -43.87
N ALA A 23 4.36 -26.02 -45.18
CA ALA A 23 4.13 -24.99 -46.20
C ALA A 23 2.64 -24.67 -46.41
N HIS A 24 1.75 -25.54 -45.95
CA HIS A 24 0.29 -25.40 -46.06
C HIS A 24 -0.40 -25.13 -44.73
N MET A 25 0.37 -24.88 -43.66
CA MET A 25 -0.19 -24.39 -42.41
C MET A 25 -0.47 -22.90 -42.55
N ASP A 26 -1.74 -22.52 -42.53
CA ASP A 26 -2.13 -21.12 -42.39
C ASP A 26 -1.61 -20.59 -41.07
N LYS A 27 -0.69 -19.62 -41.15
CA LYS A 27 -0.21 -18.90 -39.97
C LYS A 27 -1.35 -18.00 -39.51
N ILE A 28 -1.99 -18.38 -38.42
CA ILE A 28 -2.89 -17.50 -37.71
C ILE A 28 -1.99 -16.48 -37.00
N ASP A 29 -2.07 -15.21 -37.40
CA ASP A 29 -1.41 -14.14 -36.67
C ASP A 29 -1.97 -14.14 -35.23
N PRO A 30 -1.11 -14.02 -34.20
CA PRO A 30 -1.59 -13.94 -32.83
C PRO A 30 -2.59 -12.79 -32.70
N PRO A 31 -3.73 -12.97 -31.99
CA PRO A 31 -4.73 -11.94 -31.85
C PRO A 31 -4.08 -10.66 -31.35
N SER A 32 -4.20 -9.57 -32.12
CA SER A 32 -3.50 -8.30 -31.91
C SER A 32 -3.98 -7.51 -30.69
N THR A 33 -4.86 -8.08 -29.88
CA THR A 33 -5.45 -7.43 -28.71
C THR A 33 -4.67 -7.81 -27.45
N ASN A 34 -3.46 -7.30 -27.32
CA ASN A 34 -2.79 -7.20 -26.03
C ASN A 34 -3.52 -6.12 -25.22
N ILE A 35 -4.62 -6.50 -24.55
CA ILE A 35 -5.24 -5.66 -23.53
C ILE A 35 -4.18 -5.49 -22.42
N LYS A 36 -3.48 -4.37 -22.44
CA LYS A 36 -2.60 -3.98 -21.33
C LYS A 36 -3.50 -3.66 -20.15
N ALA A 37 -3.62 -4.59 -19.22
CA ALA A 37 -4.27 -4.33 -17.94
C ALA A 37 -3.43 -3.29 -17.19
N THR A 38 -3.94 -2.07 -17.09
CA THR A 38 -3.37 -1.05 -16.22
C THR A 38 -3.97 -1.26 -14.83
N PHE A 39 -3.14 -1.69 -13.89
CA PHE A 39 -3.51 -1.74 -12.48
C PHE A 39 -3.12 -0.43 -11.83
N ASN A 40 -4.10 0.30 -11.30
CA ASN A 40 -3.87 1.43 -10.43
C ASN A 40 -4.11 0.97 -8.99
N PHE A 41 -3.06 0.92 -8.18
CA PHE A 41 -3.14 0.67 -6.75
C PHE A 41 -2.89 1.99 -6.03
N PRO A 42 -3.91 2.86 -5.85
CA PRO A 42 -3.74 4.03 -5.01
C PRO A 42 -3.34 3.55 -3.61
N TYR A 43 -2.32 4.17 -3.03
CA TYR A 43 -2.02 3.96 -1.62
C TYR A 43 -3.16 4.58 -0.82
N GLU A 44 -4.09 3.74 -0.37
CA GLU A 44 -4.96 4.09 0.72
C GLU A 44 -4.26 3.62 2.00
N GLU A 45 -4.09 4.54 2.95
CA GLU A 45 -3.63 4.20 4.30
C GLU A 45 -4.59 3.16 4.86
N THR A 46 -4.22 1.89 4.72
CA THR A 46 -4.97 0.76 5.28
C THR A 46 -4.96 1.01 6.78
N GLY A 47 -6.13 1.27 7.37
CA GLY A 47 -6.26 1.81 8.72
C GLY A 47 -5.19 1.24 9.65
N SER A 48 -4.25 2.10 10.05
CA SER A 48 -3.09 1.62 10.79
C SER A 48 -3.55 1.00 12.11
N HIS A 49 -2.76 0.07 12.66
CA HIS A 49 -3.05 -0.50 13.98
C HIS A 49 -3.12 0.59 15.08
N GLU A 50 -2.49 1.74 14.84
CA GLU A 50 -2.57 2.92 15.70
C GLU A 50 -3.88 3.69 15.42
N ALA A 51 -4.70 3.95 16.42
CA ALA A 51 -5.88 4.81 16.32
C ALA A 51 -5.51 6.30 16.40
N LEU A 52 -4.54 6.63 17.25
CA LEU A 52 -4.10 8.00 17.52
C LEU A 52 -2.60 7.99 17.84
N THR A 53 -1.86 8.87 17.19
CA THR A 53 -0.44 9.11 17.47
C THR A 53 -0.25 10.55 17.92
N VAL A 54 0.29 10.72 19.13
CA VAL A 54 0.59 12.01 19.74
C VAL A 54 2.10 12.12 19.92
N ASP A 55 2.71 13.14 19.32
CA ASP A 55 4.15 13.37 19.33
C ASP A 55 4.50 14.74 19.90
N HIS A 56 5.20 14.73 21.05
CA HIS A 56 5.71 15.91 21.75
C HIS A 56 4.67 17.04 21.91
N LEU A 57 3.40 16.66 22.13
CA LEU A 57 2.29 17.59 22.12
C LEU A 57 2.37 18.55 23.31
N SER A 58 2.47 19.84 23.02
CA SER A 58 2.46 20.92 24.00
C SER A 58 1.13 21.66 23.98
N VAL A 59 0.48 21.79 25.14
CA VAL A 59 -0.88 22.30 25.25
C VAL A 59 -1.00 23.38 26.32
N GLY A 60 -1.86 24.36 26.08
CA GLY A 60 -2.13 25.46 26.99
C GLY A 60 -2.77 26.66 26.30
N TYR A 61 -3.33 27.58 27.10
CA TYR A 61 -3.97 28.79 26.57
C TYR A 61 -2.93 29.86 26.24
N ASN A 62 -2.25 30.38 27.27
CA ASN A 62 -1.19 31.39 27.11
C ASN A 62 0.20 30.77 27.18
N LYS A 63 0.42 29.86 28.14
CA LYS A 63 1.67 29.13 28.36
C LYS A 63 1.43 27.62 28.41
N PRO A 64 2.43 26.78 28.14
CA PRO A 64 2.33 25.34 28.32
C PRO A 64 1.87 24.99 29.74
N LEU A 65 0.87 24.11 29.86
CA LEU A 65 0.34 23.62 31.14
C LEU A 65 1.04 22.35 31.61
N LEU A 66 1.62 21.60 30.68
CA LEU A 66 2.21 20.29 30.88
C LEU A 66 3.57 20.25 30.18
N LYS A 67 4.44 19.32 30.60
CA LYS A 67 5.58 18.92 29.77
C LYS A 67 5.04 18.30 28.47
N PRO A 68 5.77 18.38 27.35
CA PRO A 68 5.38 17.73 26.10
C PRO A 68 5.04 16.26 26.31
N VAL A 69 3.93 15.81 25.73
CA VAL A 69 3.41 14.45 25.90
C VAL A 69 3.54 13.67 24.60
N THR A 70 4.05 12.45 24.67
CA THR A 70 4.18 11.53 23.54
C THR A 70 3.56 10.19 23.91
N PHE A 71 2.61 9.71 23.12
CA PHE A 71 2.00 8.39 23.27
C PHE A 71 1.24 7.99 22.00
N THR A 72 0.96 6.69 21.89
CA THR A 72 0.12 6.11 20.84
C THR A 72 -1.04 5.37 21.49
N ILE A 73 -2.20 5.39 20.86
CA ILE A 73 -3.35 4.54 21.20
C ILE A 73 -3.57 3.60 20.03
N SER A 74 -3.66 2.30 20.28
CA SER A 74 -3.99 1.30 19.26
C SER A 74 -5.50 1.14 19.09
N MET A 75 -5.91 0.62 17.93
CA MET A 75 -7.32 0.29 17.66
C MET A 75 -7.84 -0.71 18.72
N GLY A 76 -9.01 -0.43 19.28
CA GLY A 76 -9.63 -1.27 20.32
C GLY A 76 -9.14 -1.04 21.75
N GLU A 77 -8.10 -0.23 21.95
CA GLU A 77 -7.63 0.13 23.29
C GLU A 77 -8.51 1.19 23.96
N LYS A 78 -8.63 1.10 25.28
CA LYS A 78 -9.26 2.14 26.10
C LYS A 78 -8.17 2.90 26.85
N PHE A 79 -8.03 4.18 26.54
CA PHE A 79 -7.07 5.07 27.18
C PHE A 79 -7.77 6.04 28.13
N GLY A 80 -7.17 6.31 29.29
CA GLY A 80 -7.72 7.23 30.30
C GLY A 80 -6.66 8.19 30.82
N PHE A 81 -7.05 9.46 31.03
CA PHE A 81 -6.18 10.47 31.64
C PHE A 81 -6.45 10.57 33.14
N ALA A 82 -5.47 10.23 33.98
CA ALA A 82 -5.53 10.36 35.43
C ALA A 82 -4.73 11.58 35.93
N GLY A 83 -5.18 12.18 37.03
CA GLY A 83 -4.49 13.30 37.68
C GLY A 83 -5.45 14.30 38.33
N PHE A 84 -4.93 15.21 39.14
CA PHE A 84 -5.73 16.21 39.86
C PHE A 84 -6.51 17.14 38.92
N ASN A 85 -7.56 17.76 39.46
CA ASN A 85 -8.29 18.80 38.75
C ASN A 85 -7.37 20.00 38.48
N GLY A 86 -7.51 20.60 37.29
CA GLY A 86 -6.68 21.74 36.87
C GLY A 86 -5.32 21.40 36.27
N VAL A 87 -4.88 20.13 36.28
CA VAL A 87 -3.56 19.74 35.70
C VAL A 87 -3.49 19.87 34.16
N GLY A 88 -4.60 20.13 33.48
CA GLY A 88 -4.61 20.33 32.02
C GLY A 88 -5.13 19.14 31.20
N LYS A 89 -5.74 18.12 31.81
CA LYS A 89 -6.34 16.96 31.10
C LYS A 89 -7.35 17.38 30.03
N SER A 90 -8.32 18.22 30.39
CA SER A 90 -9.33 18.70 29.44
C SER A 90 -8.69 19.55 28.33
N THR A 91 -7.62 20.28 28.63
CA THR A 91 -6.85 21.05 27.64
C THR A 91 -6.13 20.13 26.67
N LEU A 92 -5.52 19.04 27.18
CA LEU A 92 -4.87 18.01 26.37
C LEU A 92 -5.88 17.35 25.43
N ILE A 93 -7.01 16.89 25.95
CA ILE A 93 -8.09 16.27 25.18
C ILE A 93 -8.60 17.23 24.09
N LYS A 94 -8.91 18.48 24.43
CA LYS A 94 -9.35 19.49 23.45
C LYS A 94 -8.32 19.73 22.35
N SER A 95 -7.03 19.70 22.69
CA SER A 95 -5.97 19.91 21.70
C SER A 95 -5.82 18.71 20.76
N ILE A 96 -5.90 17.48 21.29
CA ILE A 96 -5.91 16.24 20.49
C ILE A 96 -7.10 16.24 19.52
N LEU A 97 -8.27 16.68 19.98
CA LEU A 97 -9.48 16.77 19.16
C LEU A 97 -9.49 17.97 18.18
N GLY A 98 -8.40 18.76 18.12
CA GLY A 98 -8.31 19.96 17.27
C GLY A 98 -9.20 21.13 17.71
N GLN A 99 -9.85 21.05 18.87
CA GLN A 99 -10.71 22.11 19.42
C GLN A 99 -9.93 23.24 20.10
N LEU A 100 -8.68 22.98 20.47
CA LEU A 100 -7.75 23.97 20.97
C LEU A 100 -6.44 23.88 20.17
N PRO A 101 -5.90 24.99 19.65
CA PRO A 101 -4.62 24.96 18.96
C PRO A 101 -3.50 24.44 19.88
N ALA A 102 -2.79 23.44 19.40
CA ALA A 102 -1.56 23.00 20.05
C ALA A 102 -0.53 24.13 20.03
N LYS A 103 0.30 24.21 21.07
CA LYS A 103 1.44 25.13 21.14
C LYS A 103 2.70 24.55 20.50
N GLY A 104 2.72 23.25 20.24
CA GLY A 104 3.79 22.52 19.58
C GLY A 104 3.50 21.02 19.53
N GLY A 105 4.30 20.28 18.77
CA GLY A 105 4.08 18.85 18.53
C GLY A 105 2.87 18.58 17.63
N THR A 106 2.46 17.31 17.56
CA THR A 106 1.34 16.88 16.70
C THR A 106 0.45 15.84 17.38
N ALA A 107 -0.81 15.80 16.95
CA ALA A 107 -1.74 14.72 17.24
C ALA A 107 -2.44 14.34 15.94
N LYS A 108 -2.39 13.06 15.55
CA LYS A 108 -2.94 12.56 14.30
C LYS A 108 -3.75 11.30 14.56
N PHE A 109 -5.01 11.34 14.17
CA PHE A 109 -5.82 10.14 14.07
C PHE A 109 -5.46 9.40 12.79
N SER A 110 -5.43 8.08 12.85
CA SER A 110 -5.33 7.29 11.63
C SER A 110 -6.57 7.51 10.78
N PRO A 111 -6.42 7.52 9.44
CA PRO A 111 -7.57 7.60 8.57
C PRO A 111 -8.50 6.42 8.82
N SER A 112 -9.77 6.74 8.96
CA SER A 112 -10.84 5.76 8.88
C SER A 112 -10.97 5.35 7.42
N SER A 113 -10.64 4.09 7.11
CA SER A 113 -11.02 3.44 5.85
C SER A 113 -12.53 3.48 5.62
#